data_AF-A0A9P4N2B5-F1
#
_entry.id   AF-A0A9P4N2B5-F1
#
_cell.length_a   1.000
_cell.length_b   1.000
_cell.length_c   1.000
_cell.angle_alpha   90.00
_cell.angle_beta   90.00
_cell.angle_gamma   90.00
#
_symmetry.space_group_name_H-M   'P 1'
#
loop_
_entity.id
_entity.type
_entity.pdbx_description
1 polymer ?
#
loop_
_entity_poly.entity_id
_entity_poly.type
_entity_poly.pdbx_seq_one_letter_code
_entity_poly.pdbx_strand_id
1 'polypeptide(L)'
;MSLENSDQPLDAPQNSASDSGETLTPLEQEILDEYARLLGNLNTISTLLSTLSANPSAEILDALRGLERKTSLVFTLLKASVYSIVLNQQITEDDDEGRSLGDSRGSGI
;
A
#
# COMPACT_ATOMS: atom_id res chain seq x y z
N MET A 1 -73.81 -40.44 57.73
CA MET A 1 -74.25 -39.92 56.42
C MET A 1 -73.03 -39.34 55.73
N SER A 2 -72.79 -39.81 54.52
CA SER A 2 -71.63 -39.61 53.66
C SER A 2 -71.43 -38.17 53.19
N LEU A 3 -70.21 -37.88 52.73
CA LEU A 3 -69.80 -37.30 51.42
C LEU A 3 -68.43 -36.63 51.67
N GLU A 4 -67.30 -37.32 51.44
CA GLU A 4 -66.58 -37.35 50.15
C GLU A 4 -66.55 -35.98 49.46
N ASN A 5 -65.41 -35.28 49.51
CA ASN A 5 -65.08 -34.30 48.49
C ASN A 5 -63.57 -34.37 48.19
N SER A 6 -63.30 -34.56 46.91
CA SER A 6 -62.06 -35.05 46.33
C SER A 6 -60.90 -34.06 46.34
N ASP A 7 -59.70 -34.63 46.29
CA ASP A 7 -58.42 -34.03 45.93
C ASP A 7 -58.51 -32.95 44.85
N GLN A 8 -57.93 -31.78 45.15
CA GLN A 8 -57.47 -30.86 44.11
C GLN A 8 -56.25 -30.08 44.63
N PRO A 9 -55.00 -30.43 44.23
CA PRO A 9 -53.86 -29.57 44.48
C PRO A 9 -53.96 -28.35 43.57
N LEU A 10 -54.05 -27.17 44.19
CA LEU A 10 -54.01 -25.89 43.51
C LEU A 10 -52.64 -25.74 42.84
N ASP A 11 -52.63 -25.83 41.52
CA ASP A 11 -51.49 -25.53 40.66
C ASP A 11 -50.92 -24.16 41.04
N ALA A 12 -49.66 -24.16 41.50
CA ALA A 12 -48.88 -22.96 41.63
C ALA A 12 -48.76 -22.32 40.23
N PRO A 13 -48.75 -20.98 40.10
CA PRO A 13 -48.40 -20.37 38.84
C PRO A 13 -46.95 -20.76 38.58
N GLN A 14 -46.75 -21.73 37.68
CA GLN A 14 -45.46 -21.97 37.09
C GLN A 14 -45.10 -20.66 36.41
N ASN A 15 -44.28 -19.88 37.12
CA ASN A 15 -43.37 -18.94 36.54
C ASN A 15 -42.53 -19.78 35.57
N SER A 16 -43.07 -19.94 34.37
CA SER A 16 -42.34 -20.25 33.16
C SER A 16 -41.28 -19.18 33.10
N ALA A 17 -40.16 -19.47 33.77
CA ALA A 17 -38.87 -19.04 33.31
C ALA A 17 -38.94 -19.26 31.81
N SER A 18 -39.06 -18.16 31.09
CA SER A 18 -38.86 -18.06 29.67
C SER A 18 -37.47 -18.64 29.46
N ASP A 19 -37.46 -19.96 29.32
CA ASP A 19 -36.31 -20.73 28.95
C ASP A 19 -35.89 -20.09 27.65
N SER A 20 -34.75 -19.41 27.73
CA SER A 20 -34.05 -18.72 26.67
C SER A 20 -33.56 -19.70 25.59
N GLY A 21 -34.29 -20.78 25.38
CA GLY A 21 -34.15 -21.77 24.33
C GLY A 21 -35.00 -21.38 23.13
N GLU A 22 -34.76 -20.19 22.57
CA GLU A 22 -34.88 -20.07 21.12
C GLU A 22 -33.81 -21.01 20.55
N THR A 23 -34.18 -22.28 20.42
CA THR A 23 -33.34 -23.32 19.86
C THR A 23 -33.12 -22.92 18.40
N LEU A 24 -31.99 -22.27 18.14
CA LEU A 24 -31.56 -21.90 16.81
C LEU A 24 -31.71 -23.13 15.92
N THR A 25 -32.34 -22.94 14.77
CA THR A 25 -32.48 -24.03 13.81
C THR A 25 -31.09 -24.48 13.38
N PRO A 26 -30.87 -25.77 13.04
CA PRO A 26 -29.54 -26.27 12.66
C PRO A 26 -28.85 -25.43 11.57
N LEU A 27 -29.64 -24.87 10.66
CA LEU A 27 -29.20 -23.98 9.60
C LEU A 27 -28.75 -22.60 10.11
N GLU A 28 -29.46 -22.01 11.08
CA GLU A 28 -29.07 -20.72 11.66
C GLU A 28 -27.73 -20.82 12.39
N GLN A 29 -27.50 -21.91 13.11
CA GLN A 29 -26.23 -22.16 13.80
C GLN A 29 -25.07 -22.30 12.80
N GLU A 30 -25.27 -23.05 11.71
CA GLU A 30 -24.27 -23.22 10.63
C GLU A 30 -23.93 -21.88 9.96
N ILE A 31 -24.94 -21.06 9.69
CA ILE A 31 -24.75 -19.72 9.12
C ILE A 31 -23.95 -18.83 10.09
N LEU A 32 -24.29 -18.82 11.38
CA LEU A 32 -23.57 -18.04 12.38
C LEU A 32 -22.11 -18.47 12.52
N ASP A 33 -21.83 -19.77 12.48
CA ASP A 33 -20.47 -20.30 12.51
C ASP A 33 -19.66 -19.85 11.27
N GLU A 34 -20.27 -19.88 10.08
CA GLU A 34 -19.62 -19.38 8.86
C GLU A 34 -19.42 -17.86 8.88
N TYR A 35 -20.37 -17.09 9.41
CA TYR A 35 -20.17 -15.65 9.60
C TYR A 35 -19.08 -15.34 10.63
N ALA A 36 -19.00 -16.09 11.72
CA ALA A 36 -17.94 -15.94 12.71
C ALA A 36 -16.56 -16.25 12.10
N ARG A 37 -16.48 -17.30 11.27
CA ARG A 37 -15.28 -17.67 10.52
C ARG A 37 -14.90 -16.61 9.50
N LEU A 38 -15.87 -16.10 8.75
CA LEU A 38 -15.67 -15.02 7.77
C LEU A 38 -15.17 -13.74 8.45
N LEU A 39 -15.77 -13.36 9.59
CA LEU A 39 -15.34 -12.21 10.37
C LEU A 39 -13.90 -12.39 10.87
N GLY A 40 -13.55 -13.59 11.35
CA GLY A 40 -12.18 -13.93 11.74
C GLY A 40 -11.19 -13.81 10.58
N ASN A 41 -11.57 -14.30 9.40
CA ASN A 41 -10.77 -14.19 8.17
C ASN A 41 -10.61 -12.72 7.76
N LEU A 42 -11.67 -11.93 7.80
CA LEU A 42 -11.66 -10.51 7.43
C LEU A 42 -10.78 -9.69 8.40
N ASN A 43 -10.85 -9.98 9.69
CA ASN A 43 -10.00 -9.35 10.70
C ASN A 43 -8.53 -9.71 10.50
N THR A 44 -8.24 -10.96 10.15
CA THR A 44 -6.88 -11.42 9.78
C THR A 44 -6.36 -10.68 8.56
N ILE A 45 -7.16 -10.57 7.50
CA ILE A 45 -6.81 -9.83 6.28
C ILE A 45 -6.58 -8.35 6.59
N SER A 46 -7.47 -7.72 7.37
CA SER A 46 -7.33 -6.32 7.78
C SER A 46 -6.03 -6.08 8.54
N THR A 47 -5.68 -6.99 9.46
CA THR A 47 -4.45 -6.90 10.25
C THR A 47 -3.20 -7.09 9.38
N LEU A 48 -3.22 -8.05 8.45
CA LEU A 48 -2.13 -8.26 7.49
C LEU A 48 -1.96 -7.05 6.57
N LEU A 49 -3.05 -6.50 6.05
CA LEU A 49 -3.02 -5.32 5.20
C LEU A 49 -2.51 -4.09 5.95
N SER A 50 -2.94 -3.90 7.20
CA SER A 50 -2.43 -2.83 8.06
C SER A 50 -0.94 -3.00 8.32
N THR A 51 -0.45 -4.23 8.56
CA THR A 51 0.97 -4.50 8.78
C THR A 51 1.80 -4.26 7.53
N LEU A 52 1.32 -4.69 6.37
CA LEU A 52 1.97 -4.50 5.08
C LEU A 52 1.99 -3.01 4.67
N SER A 53 0.89 -2.30 4.90
CA SER A 53 0.79 -0.87 4.62
C SER A 53 1.62 -0.01 5.58
N ALA A 54 1.77 -0.45 6.84
CA ALA A 54 2.58 0.27 7.83
C ALA A 54 4.09 0.01 7.64
N ASN A 55 4.45 -1.10 6.99
CA ASN A 55 5.82 -1.46 6.66
C ASN A 55 5.99 -1.57 5.13
N PRO A 56 5.80 -0.49 4.36
CA PRO A 56 6.28 -0.49 2.98
C PRO A 56 7.78 -0.76 3.08
N SER A 57 8.25 -1.81 2.41
CA SER A 57 9.58 -2.40 2.61
C SER A 57 10.63 -1.30 2.62
N ALA A 58 11.09 -0.93 3.82
CA ALA A 58 12.09 0.11 4.02
C ALA A 58 13.32 -0.16 3.15
N GLU A 59 13.60 -1.45 2.93
CA GLU A 59 14.56 -1.97 1.98
C GLU A 59 14.35 -1.49 0.52
N ILE A 60 13.11 -1.48 0.00
CA ILE A 60 12.82 -0.96 -1.34
C ILE A 60 13.01 0.55 -1.39
N LEU A 61 12.58 1.30 -0.36
CA LEU A 61 12.79 2.75 -0.31
C LEU A 61 14.27 3.11 -0.23
N ASP A 62 15.05 2.38 0.56
CA ASP A 62 16.50 2.59 0.66
C ASP A 62 17.21 2.17 -0.63
N ALA A 63 16.77 1.10 -1.29
CA ALA A 63 17.25 0.71 -2.62
C ALA A 63 16.94 1.80 -3.67
N LEU A 64 15.72 2.36 -3.67
CA LEU A 64 15.32 3.45 -4.58
C LEU A 64 16.11 4.73 -4.32
N ARG A 65 16.33 5.13 -3.06
CA ARG A 65 17.20 6.26 -2.72
C ARG A 65 18.63 6.02 -3.15
N GLY A 66 19.14 4.81 -2.94
CA GLY A 66 20.46 4.41 -3.41
C GLY A 66 20.58 4.49 -4.93
N LEU A 67 19.53 4.09 -5.65
CA LEU A 67 19.46 4.17 -7.10
C LEU A 67 19.42 5.63 -7.58
N GLU A 68 18.57 6.48 -6.99
CA GLU A 68 18.44 7.90 -7.28
C GLU A 68 19.79 8.64 -7.17
N ARG A 69 20.55 8.38 -6.11
CA ARG A 69 21.88 8.98 -5.92
C ARG A 69 22.85 8.57 -7.03
N LYS A 70 22.86 7.29 -7.40
CA LYS A 70 23.75 6.76 -8.44
C LYS A 70 23.39 7.33 -9.81
N THR A 71 22.11 7.35 -10.18
CA THR A 71 21.66 7.88 -11.47
C THR A 71 21.84 9.39 -11.55
N SER A 72 21.63 10.13 -10.46
CA SER A 72 21.90 11.58 -10.39
C SER A 72 23.37 11.90 -10.61
N LEU A 73 24.28 11.08 -10.05
CA LEU A 73 25.71 11.22 -10.29
C LEU A 73 26.05 10.95 -11.75
N VAL A 74 25.55 9.85 -12.32
CA VAL A 74 25.76 9.51 -13.74
C VAL A 74 25.23 10.62 -14.65
N PHE A 75 24.03 11.14 -14.39
CA PHE A 75 23.43 12.24 -15.14
C PHE A 75 24.26 13.52 -15.06
N THR A 76 24.77 13.86 -13.88
CA THR A 76 25.63 15.03 -13.68
C THR A 76 26.95 14.88 -14.44
N LEU A 77 27.60 13.73 -14.34
CA LEU A 77 28.84 13.44 -15.07
C LEU A 77 28.62 13.47 -16.58
N LEU A 78 27.51 12.91 -17.05
CA LEU A 78 27.12 12.96 -18.46
C LEU A 78 26.91 14.41 -18.91
N LYS A 79 26.17 15.21 -18.15
CA LYS A 79 25.92 16.62 -18.46
C LYS A 79 27.20 17.44 -18.50
N ALA A 80 28.11 17.23 -17.54
CA ALA A 80 29.42 17.89 -17.53
C ALA A 80 30.28 17.48 -18.74
N SER A 81 30.28 16.18 -19.08
CA SER A 81 30.99 15.65 -20.24
C SER A 81 30.48 16.27 -21.55
N VAL A 82 29.15 16.25 -21.76
CA VAL A 82 28.52 16.82 -22.95
C VAL A 82 28.77 18.33 -23.02
N TYR A 83 28.63 19.06 -21.91
CA TYR A 83 28.87 20.50 -21.89
C TYR A 83 30.33 20.84 -22.25
N SER A 84 31.29 20.10 -21.71
CA SER A 84 32.71 20.26 -22.05
C SER A 84 32.98 20.03 -23.54
N ILE A 85 32.39 18.99 -24.13
CA ILE A 85 32.54 18.69 -25.56
C ILE A 85 31.94 19.79 -26.44
N VAL A 86 30.69 20.21 -26.15
CA VAL A 86 30.01 21.25 -26.93
C VAL A 86 30.73 22.59 -26.82
N LEU A 87 31.21 22.94 -25.63
CA LEU A 87 31.95 24.18 -25.41
C LEU A 87 33.29 24.19 -26.17
N ASN A 88 34.04 23.08 -26.15
CA ASN A 88 35.30 22.98 -26.88
C ASN A 88 35.10 23.06 -28.41
N GLN A 89 33.99 22.54 -28.93
CA GLN A 89 33.65 22.66 -30.35
C GLN A 89 33.39 24.11 -30.74
N GLN A 90 32.57 24.84 -29.96
CA GLN A 90 32.32 26.27 -30.19
C GLN A 90 33.61 27.09 -30.22
N ILE A 91 34.51 26.86 -29.26
CA ILE A 91 35.81 27.56 -29.22
C ILE A 91 36.66 27.23 -30.45
N THR A 92 36.70 25.97 -30.88
CA THR A 92 37.48 25.55 -32.05
C THR A 92 36.91 26.15 -33.35
N GLU A 93 35.59 26.16 -33.50
CA GLU A 93 34.89 26.77 -34.64
C GLU A 93 35.13 28.29 -34.69
N ASP A 94 35.01 28.99 -33.56
CA ASP A 94 35.29 30.43 -33.45
C ASP A 94 36.76 30.78 -33.79
N ASP A 95 37.72 29.96 -33.37
CA ASP A 95 39.15 30.14 -33.65
C ASP A 95 39.49 29.95 -35.15
N ASP A 96 38.85 29.01 -35.83
CA ASP A 96 39.02 28.79 -37.28
C ASP A 96 38.38 29.91 -38.12
N GLU A 97 37.22 30.43 -37.70
CA GLU A 97 36.60 31.60 -38.35
C GLU A 97 37.45 32.88 -38.19
N GLY A 98 38.06 33.07 -37.02
CA GLY A 98 38.96 34.20 -36.73
C GLY A 98 40.25 34.20 -37.56
N ARG A 99 40.77 33.02 -37.93
CA ARG A 99 41.97 32.88 -38.77
C ARG A 99 41.70 33.12 -40.25
N SER A 100 40.51 32.78 -40.74
CA SER A 100 40.12 32.98 -42.15
C SER A 100 39.98 34.47 -42.51
N LEU A 101 39.54 35.32 -41.58
CA LEU A 101 39.46 36.79 -41.80
C LEU A 101 40.81 37.53 -41.72
N GLY A 102 41.84 36.91 -41.11
CA GLY A 102 43.15 37.53 -40.90
C GLY A 102 44.11 37.44 -42.09
N ASP A 103 43.93 36.46 -42.99
CA ASP A 103 44.88 36.16 -44.06
C ASP A 103 44.65 36.96 -45.35
N SER A 104 43.49 37.62 -45.50
CA SER A 104 43.16 38.38 -46.73
C SER A 104 43.65 39.84 -46.75
N ARG A 105 44.40 40.31 -45.74
CA ARG A 105 44.89 41.70 -45.66
C ARG A 105 46.38 41.90 -45.94
N GLY A 106 47.12 40.83 -46.26
CA GLY A 106 48.59 40.88 -46.37
C GLY A 106 49.21 40.81 -47.78
N SER A 107 48.44 40.57 -48.85
CA SER A 107 49.01 40.35 -50.19
C SER A 107 48.57 41.43 -51.18
N GLY A 108 49.21 42.60 -51.10
CA GLY A 108 48.94 43.69 -52.02
C GLY A 108 49.98 44.80 -51.97
N ILE A 109 51.25 44.48 -52.28
CA ILE A 109 52.26 45.44 -52.78
C ILE A 109 53.17 44.68 -53.75
#